data_AF-A0A1M5RE64-F1
#
_entry.id   AF-A0A1M5RE64-F1
#
_cell.length_a   1.000
_cell.length_b   1.000
_cell.length_c   1.000
_cell.angle_alpha   90.00
_cell.angle_beta   90.00
_cell.angle_gamma   90.00
#
_symmetry.space_group_name_H-M   'P 1'
#
loop_
_entity.id
_entity.type
_entity.pdbx_description
1 polymer ?
#
loop_
_entity_poly.entity_id
_entity_poly.type
_entity_poly.pdbx_seq_one_letter_code
_entity_poly.pdbx_strand_id
1 'polypeptide(L)'
;MASVNGGLIKNQEQNVQITPQKKMQNVLSKMMPEIKKAVASTMTPERFSRIALSLYNGNPAFWEADTTTFLSALMQSAQCGLEPNTVLGEAYLIAYKNNKQGITEVNFQVGYKGILKMAFNTKEYEAIYAHEVRKGDEFEYEYGLNKRLIHKPTDIPSEEVTHYYAVYKLKNGGNDFVVWSKERVEKHAKEFSKNYLYNGQVNKKSIWFKNFDSMAKKTVLFDVLKYAPKSVEMATALHEDYKSEAKEEKVSDFKYVDVDPIENEINEIKEIKEIKEINDGETEQFTYEGTPFEVESND
;
A
#
# COMPACT_ATOMS: atom_id res chain seq x y z
N MET A 1 30.15 -15.95 -79.15
CA MET A 1 30.19 -16.67 -77.87
C MET A 1 29.71 -15.74 -76.78
N ALA A 2 28.49 -15.95 -76.29
CA ALA A 2 27.89 -15.19 -75.19
C ALA A 2 28.14 -15.93 -73.88
N SER A 3 28.58 -15.23 -72.84
CA SER A 3 28.74 -15.76 -71.48
C SER A 3 27.95 -14.88 -70.53
N VAL A 4 26.82 -15.41 -70.07
CA VAL A 4 25.92 -14.80 -69.10
C VAL A 4 26.40 -15.21 -67.71
N ASN A 5 27.07 -14.32 -66.98
CA ASN A 5 27.39 -14.56 -65.56
C ASN A 5 26.22 -14.06 -64.70
N GLY A 6 25.20 -14.91 -64.56
CA GLY A 6 24.16 -14.76 -63.55
C GLY A 6 24.70 -15.09 -62.17
N GLY A 7 25.24 -14.08 -61.49
CA GLY A 7 25.59 -14.17 -60.07
C GLY A 7 24.33 -14.16 -59.21
N LEU A 8 23.95 -15.31 -58.67
CA LEU A 8 22.93 -15.45 -57.62
C LEU A 8 23.38 -14.70 -56.36
N ILE A 9 22.74 -13.56 -56.07
CA ILE A 9 22.86 -12.90 -54.78
C ILE A 9 22.13 -13.77 -53.75
N LYS A 10 22.89 -14.51 -52.94
CA LYS A 10 22.36 -15.14 -51.72
C LYS A 10 21.91 -14.02 -50.78
N ASN A 11 20.60 -13.89 -50.58
CA ASN A 11 20.04 -13.17 -49.43
C ASN A 11 20.55 -13.88 -48.16
N GLN A 12 21.64 -13.37 -47.58
CA GLN A 12 22.01 -13.71 -46.22
C GLN A 12 20.98 -13.04 -45.32
N GLU A 13 20.09 -13.83 -44.73
CA GLU A 13 19.28 -13.41 -43.60
C GLU A 13 20.23 -12.97 -42.48
N GLN A 14 20.47 -11.67 -42.38
CA GLN A 14 21.18 -11.09 -41.26
C GLN A 14 20.32 -11.31 -40.01
N ASN A 15 20.72 -12.26 -39.17
CA ASN A 15 20.15 -12.47 -37.85
C ASN A 15 20.52 -11.26 -36.97
N VAL A 16 19.76 -10.17 -37.09
CA VAL A 16 19.97 -8.95 -36.32
C VAL A 16 19.65 -9.26 -34.85
N GLN A 17 20.69 -9.50 -34.05
CA GLN A 17 20.54 -9.65 -32.60
C GLN A 17 19.93 -8.36 -32.03
N ILE A 18 18.67 -8.44 -31.60
CA ILE A 18 17.95 -7.33 -31.01
C ILE A 18 18.55 -7.05 -29.63
N THR A 19 19.02 -5.82 -29.40
CA THR A 19 19.56 -5.43 -28.09
C THR A 19 18.48 -5.51 -27.00
N PRO A 20 18.83 -5.74 -25.71
CA PRO A 20 17.86 -5.75 -24.62
C PRO A 20 16.98 -4.51 -24.56
N GLN A 21 17.53 -3.34 -24.90
CA GLN A 21 16.81 -2.06 -24.94
C GLN A 21 15.74 -2.05 -26.04
N LYS A 22 16.10 -2.52 -27.25
CA LYS A 22 15.15 -2.59 -28.38
C LYS A 22 14.09 -3.68 -28.15
N LYS A 23 14.45 -4.77 -27.47
CA LYS A 23 13.49 -5.79 -27.02
C LYS A 23 12.47 -5.18 -26.04
N MET A 24 12.93 -4.45 -25.01
CA MET A 24 12.05 -3.80 -24.05
C MET A 24 11.15 -2.74 -24.70
N GLN A 25 11.68 -1.94 -25.64
CA GLN A 25 10.89 -0.97 -26.40
C GLN A 25 9.76 -1.63 -27.20
N ASN A 26 10.01 -2.77 -27.82
CA ASN A 26 8.99 -3.53 -28.54
C ASN A 26 7.92 -4.09 -27.59
N VAL A 27 8.33 -4.55 -26.41
CA VAL A 27 7.40 -5.05 -25.38
C VAL A 27 6.50 -3.94 -24.86
N LEU A 28 7.06 -2.79 -24.47
CA LEU A 28 6.27 -1.65 -23.98
C LEU A 28 5.32 -1.10 -25.05
N SER A 29 5.75 -1.08 -26.31
CA SER A 29 4.87 -0.71 -27.43
C SER A 29 3.66 -1.65 -27.56
N LYS A 30 3.85 -2.96 -27.34
CA LYS A 30 2.77 -3.95 -27.36
C LYS A 30 1.83 -3.82 -26.16
N MET A 31 2.34 -3.42 -24.99
CA MET A 31 1.58 -3.22 -23.76
C MET A 31 0.92 -1.84 -23.65
N MET A 32 1.07 -0.98 -24.66
CA MET A 32 0.53 0.38 -24.63
C MET A 32 -0.98 0.43 -24.35
N PRO A 33 -1.84 -0.48 -24.89
CA PRO A 33 -3.27 -0.49 -24.56
C PRO A 33 -3.54 -0.72 -23.06
N GLU A 34 -2.79 -1.60 -22.43
CA GLU A 34 -2.91 -1.98 -21.01
C GLU A 34 -2.36 -0.87 -20.12
N ILE A 35 -1.20 -0.32 -20.47
CA ILE A 35 -0.64 0.87 -19.81
C ILE A 35 -1.65 2.00 -19.85
N LYS A 36 -2.28 2.24 -21.01
CA LYS A 36 -3.31 3.27 -21.16
C LYS A 36 -4.50 3.07 -20.24
N LYS A 37 -4.97 1.83 -20.07
CA LYS A 37 -6.06 1.53 -19.12
C LYS A 37 -5.64 1.80 -17.67
N ALA A 38 -4.40 1.46 -17.32
CA ALA A 38 -3.90 1.58 -15.95
C ALA A 38 -3.59 3.03 -15.54
N VAL A 39 -2.92 3.81 -16.39
CA VAL A 39 -2.52 5.19 -16.06
C VAL A 39 -3.60 6.24 -16.33
N ALA A 40 -4.71 5.84 -16.95
CA ALA A 40 -5.80 6.74 -17.29
C ALA A 40 -6.29 7.47 -16.03
N SER A 41 -6.39 8.80 -16.13
CA SER A 41 -6.66 9.78 -15.05
C SER A 41 -5.45 10.37 -14.31
N THR A 42 -4.26 9.76 -14.36
CA THR A 42 -3.10 10.27 -13.59
C THR A 42 -1.96 10.82 -14.46
N MET A 43 -1.68 10.20 -15.62
CA MET A 43 -0.66 10.68 -16.56
C MET A 43 -0.89 10.14 -17.99
N THR A 44 -0.10 10.60 -18.96
CA THR A 44 -0.18 10.07 -20.33
C THR A 44 0.59 8.76 -20.48
N PRO A 45 0.07 7.79 -21.28
CA PRO A 45 0.75 6.52 -21.54
C PRO A 45 2.14 6.68 -22.14
N GLU A 46 2.34 7.70 -22.98
CA GLU A 46 3.60 8.00 -23.65
C GLU A 46 4.65 8.52 -22.66
N ARG A 47 4.23 9.34 -21.67
CA ARG A 47 5.10 9.79 -20.60
C ARG A 47 5.53 8.62 -19.73
N PHE A 48 4.58 7.80 -19.30
CA PHE A 48 4.86 6.63 -18.47
C PHE A 48 5.81 5.65 -19.16
N SER A 49 5.56 5.35 -20.44
CA SER A 49 6.41 4.45 -21.24
C SER A 49 7.84 5.00 -21.41
N ARG A 50 7.99 6.33 -21.53
CA ARG A 50 9.32 6.98 -21.60
C ARG A 50 10.07 6.86 -20.28
N ILE A 51 9.37 7.04 -19.15
CA ILE A 51 9.94 6.84 -17.81
C ILE A 51 10.39 5.38 -17.67
N ALA A 52 9.55 4.42 -18.04
CA ALA A 52 9.87 2.99 -18.00
C ALA A 52 11.11 2.62 -18.82
N LEU A 53 11.22 3.14 -20.05
CA LEU A 53 12.39 2.93 -20.91
C LEU A 53 13.65 3.56 -20.31
N SER A 54 13.54 4.79 -19.82
CA SER A 54 14.67 5.48 -19.17
C SER A 54 15.15 4.71 -17.95
N LEU A 55 14.22 4.20 -17.13
CA LEU A 55 14.51 3.40 -15.96
C LEU A 55 15.22 2.08 -16.32
N TYR A 56 14.67 1.35 -17.29
CA TYR A 56 15.25 0.09 -17.76
C TYR A 56 16.67 0.30 -18.31
N ASN A 57 16.90 1.37 -19.06
CA ASN A 57 18.20 1.67 -19.65
C ASN A 57 19.22 2.22 -18.64
N GLY A 58 18.76 2.87 -17.57
CA GLY A 58 19.62 3.51 -16.57
C GLY A 58 20.22 2.58 -15.52
N ASN A 59 19.76 1.33 -15.43
CA ASN A 59 20.23 0.37 -14.43
C ASN A 59 20.46 -1.03 -15.04
N PRO A 60 21.73 -1.45 -15.23
CA PRO A 60 22.06 -2.76 -15.79
C PRO A 60 21.45 -3.95 -15.05
N ALA A 61 21.15 -3.81 -13.74
CA ALA A 61 20.50 -4.88 -12.98
C ALA A 61 19.11 -5.24 -13.52
N PHE A 62 18.42 -4.32 -14.21
CA PHE A 62 17.15 -4.63 -14.87
C PHE A 62 17.33 -5.42 -16.17
N TRP A 63 18.50 -5.40 -16.80
CA TRP A 63 18.81 -6.22 -17.97
C TRP A 63 19.05 -7.68 -17.59
N GLU A 64 19.57 -7.89 -16.38
CA GLU A 64 19.80 -9.22 -15.79
C GLU A 64 18.55 -9.78 -15.10
N ALA A 65 17.56 -8.93 -14.82
CA ALA A 65 16.33 -9.33 -14.16
C ALA A 65 15.38 -10.06 -15.10
N ASP A 66 14.54 -10.92 -14.53
CA ASP A 66 13.45 -11.52 -15.27
C ASP A 66 12.52 -10.42 -15.80
N THR A 67 12.37 -10.37 -17.13
CA THR A 67 11.60 -9.33 -17.81
C THR A 67 10.14 -9.30 -17.34
N THR A 68 9.55 -10.45 -17.01
CA THR A 68 8.16 -10.53 -16.54
C THR A 68 7.99 -9.84 -15.18
N THR A 69 8.98 -9.95 -14.29
CA THR A 69 8.94 -9.29 -12.98
C THR A 69 9.05 -7.77 -13.12
N PHE A 70 9.90 -7.27 -14.03
CA PHE A 70 9.98 -5.85 -14.34
C PHE A 70 8.66 -5.30 -14.88
N LEU A 71 8.03 -6.00 -15.82
CA LEU A 71 6.75 -5.59 -16.41
C LEU A 71 5.61 -5.64 -15.39
N SER A 72 5.60 -6.65 -14.51
CA SER A 72 4.63 -6.77 -13.41
C SER A 72 4.76 -5.58 -12.46
N ALA A 73 5.96 -5.29 -11.98
CA ALA A 73 6.22 -4.16 -11.09
C ALA A 73 5.88 -2.81 -11.75
N LEU A 74 6.17 -2.67 -13.06
CA LEU A 74 5.81 -1.50 -13.83
C LEU A 74 4.29 -1.32 -13.93
N MET A 75 3.54 -2.41 -14.17
CA MET A 75 2.08 -2.36 -14.25
C MET A 75 1.44 -2.02 -12.90
N GLN A 76 1.98 -2.53 -11.79
CA GLN A 76 1.53 -2.16 -10.44
C GLN A 76 1.72 -0.65 -10.20
N SER A 77 2.87 -0.09 -10.60
CA SER A 77 3.09 1.36 -10.55
C SER A 77 2.10 2.14 -11.41
N ALA A 78 1.78 1.64 -12.59
CA ALA A 78 0.82 2.24 -13.51
C ALA A 78 -0.59 2.28 -12.90
N GLN A 79 -1.04 1.17 -12.31
CA GLN A 79 -2.33 1.05 -11.65
C GLN A 79 -2.48 2.00 -10.45
N CYS A 80 -1.39 2.25 -9.72
CA CYS A 80 -1.37 3.24 -8.65
C CYS A 80 -1.27 4.70 -9.16
N GLY A 81 -1.07 4.93 -10.46
CA GLY A 81 -0.84 6.26 -11.02
C GLY A 81 0.47 6.91 -10.57
N LEU A 82 1.47 6.10 -10.20
CA LEU A 82 2.74 6.56 -9.62
C LEU A 82 3.88 6.47 -10.62
N GLU A 83 4.75 7.47 -10.62
CA GLU A 83 5.98 7.46 -11.43
C GLU A 83 7.12 6.75 -10.68
N PRO A 84 7.66 5.64 -11.21
CA PRO A 84 8.70 4.91 -10.52
C PRO A 84 10.09 5.53 -10.72
N ASN A 85 10.88 5.57 -9.65
CA ASN A 85 12.29 5.98 -9.60
C ASN A 85 12.55 7.39 -10.17
N THR A 86 11.54 8.27 -10.15
CA THR A 86 11.71 9.68 -10.49
C THR A 86 12.08 10.51 -9.26
N VAL A 87 12.46 11.77 -9.47
CA VAL A 87 12.74 12.73 -8.39
C VAL A 87 11.51 13.00 -7.49
N LEU A 88 10.31 12.64 -7.95
CA LEU A 88 9.09 12.77 -7.17
C LEU A 88 9.06 11.80 -5.99
N GLY A 89 9.78 10.67 -6.06
CA GLY A 89 9.83 9.69 -4.97
C GLY A 89 8.48 9.05 -4.65
N GLU A 90 7.63 8.90 -5.67
CA GLU A 90 6.29 8.33 -5.56
C GLU A 90 6.32 6.81 -5.44
N ALA A 91 7.17 6.15 -6.23
CA ALA A 91 7.33 4.71 -6.25
C ALA A 91 8.76 4.31 -6.63
N TYR A 92 9.10 3.05 -6.35
CA TYR A 92 10.40 2.46 -6.61
C TYR A 92 10.23 1.06 -7.20
N LEU A 93 10.89 0.82 -8.33
CA LEU A 93 11.21 -0.49 -8.87
C LEU A 93 12.63 -0.84 -8.43
N ILE A 94 12.77 -1.95 -7.72
CA ILE A 94 14.05 -2.36 -7.12
C ILE A 94 14.34 -3.81 -7.52
N ALA A 95 15.51 -4.02 -8.12
CA ALA A 95 15.99 -5.34 -8.45
C ALA A 95 16.61 -6.02 -7.21
N TYR A 96 16.17 -7.24 -6.92
CA TYR A 96 16.69 -8.08 -5.85
C TYR A 96 17.10 -9.44 -6.40
N LYS A 97 18.24 -9.96 -5.93
CA LYS A 97 18.63 -11.34 -6.22
C LYS A 97 17.81 -12.30 -5.36
N ASN A 98 17.01 -13.15 -6.00
CA ASN A 98 16.33 -14.26 -5.36
C ASN A 98 17.25 -15.49 -5.38
N ASN A 99 18.07 -15.63 -4.33
CA ASN A 99 19.05 -16.71 -4.22
C ASN A 99 18.41 -18.11 -4.23
N LYS A 100 17.13 -18.25 -3.85
CA LYS A 100 16.42 -19.54 -3.86
C LYS A 100 16.11 -20.00 -5.29
N GLN A 101 15.71 -19.06 -6.15
CA GLN A 101 15.34 -19.34 -7.53
C GLN A 101 16.49 -19.10 -8.52
N GLY A 102 17.60 -18.48 -8.07
CA GLY A 102 18.75 -18.15 -8.91
C GLY A 102 18.49 -17.04 -9.93
N ILE A 103 17.38 -16.30 -9.77
CA ILE A 103 16.99 -15.20 -10.67
C ILE A 103 17.10 -13.84 -9.96
N THR A 104 17.18 -12.78 -10.75
CA THR A 104 16.99 -11.42 -10.24
C THR A 104 15.54 -11.01 -10.53
N GLU A 105 14.81 -10.63 -9.49
CA GLU A 105 13.41 -10.19 -9.57
C GLU A 105 13.34 -8.67 -9.38
N VAL A 106 12.37 -8.03 -10.02
CA VAL A 106 12.07 -6.60 -9.80
C VAL A 106 10.81 -6.48 -8.96
N ASN A 107 10.94 -5.80 -7.83
CA ASN A 107 9.83 -5.54 -6.92
C ASN A 107 9.38 -4.09 -7.04
N PHE A 108 8.06 -3.88 -7.02
CA PHE A 108 7.45 -2.58 -6.84
C PHE A 108 7.34 -2.25 -5.35
N GLN A 109 7.65 -1.02 -4.99
CA GLN A 109 7.49 -0.47 -3.65
C GLN A 109 6.94 0.94 -3.75
N VAL A 110 5.90 1.24 -2.99
CA VAL A 110 5.34 2.59 -2.95
C VAL A 110 6.15 3.47 -2.00
N GLY A 111 6.51 4.65 -2.49
CA GLY A 111 7.12 5.69 -1.68
C GLY A 111 6.08 6.43 -0.85
N TYR A 112 6.48 7.03 0.27
CA TYR A 112 5.54 7.76 1.12
C TYR A 112 4.82 8.91 0.38
N LYS A 113 5.51 9.56 -0.57
CA LYS A 113 4.90 10.59 -1.42
C LYS A 113 3.85 10.02 -2.36
N GLY A 114 4.01 8.76 -2.80
CA GLY A 114 2.99 8.06 -3.57
C GLY A 114 1.75 7.77 -2.74
N ILE A 115 1.92 7.31 -1.49
CA ILE A 115 0.80 7.17 -0.54
C ILE A 115 0.08 8.51 -0.32
N LEU A 116 0.83 9.59 -0.05
CA LEU A 116 0.25 10.92 0.13
C LEU A 116 -0.51 11.39 -1.12
N LYS A 117 0.06 11.20 -2.32
CA LYS A 117 -0.60 11.52 -3.58
C LYS A 117 -1.93 10.77 -3.74
N MET A 118 -1.93 9.46 -3.49
CA MET A 118 -3.15 8.66 -3.56
C MET A 118 -4.18 9.11 -2.51
N ALA A 119 -3.75 9.41 -1.29
CA ALA A 119 -4.62 9.93 -0.24
C ALA A 119 -5.25 11.28 -0.65
N PHE A 120 -4.45 12.26 -1.11
CA PHE A 120 -4.99 13.54 -1.55
C PHE A 120 -5.88 13.45 -2.80
N ASN A 121 -5.66 12.46 -3.66
CA ASN A 121 -6.51 12.22 -4.83
C ASN A 121 -7.94 11.76 -4.47
N THR A 122 -8.18 11.21 -3.27
CA THR A 122 -9.55 10.93 -2.80
C THR A 122 -10.35 12.20 -2.57
N LYS A 123 -9.66 13.35 -2.42
CA LYS A 123 -10.22 14.66 -2.06
C LYS A 123 -10.89 14.69 -0.68
N GLU A 124 -10.74 13.65 0.14
CA GLU A 124 -11.31 13.59 1.49
C GLU A 124 -10.42 14.26 2.54
N TYR A 125 -9.10 14.28 2.30
CA TYR A 125 -8.12 14.80 3.24
C TYR A 125 -7.98 16.32 3.14
N GLU A 126 -7.92 16.96 4.31
CA GLU A 126 -7.50 18.33 4.51
C GLU A 126 -5.98 18.38 4.76
N ALA A 127 -5.47 17.51 5.63
CA ALA A 127 -4.06 17.47 5.99
C ALA A 127 -3.61 16.04 6.31
N ILE A 128 -2.35 15.72 5.98
CA ILE A 128 -1.65 14.52 6.42
C ILE A 128 -0.20 14.91 6.67
N TYR A 129 0.31 14.66 7.85
CA TYR A 129 1.69 15.02 8.20
C TYR A 129 2.23 14.14 9.31
N ALA A 130 3.55 14.17 9.46
CA ALA A 130 4.26 13.47 10.53
C ALA A 130 5.40 14.33 11.06
N HIS A 131 5.59 14.31 12.38
CA HIS A 131 6.65 15.05 13.06
C HIS A 131 7.40 14.16 14.04
N GLU A 132 8.66 14.48 14.23
CA GLU A 132 9.43 14.06 15.39
C GLU A 132 9.09 14.96 16.59
N VAL A 133 9.23 14.39 17.78
CA VAL A 133 9.18 15.09 19.06
C VAL A 133 10.58 15.03 19.66
N ARG A 134 11.13 16.17 20.01
CA ARG A 134 12.49 16.30 20.53
C ARG A 134 12.47 16.52 22.03
N LYS A 135 13.57 16.16 22.67
CA LYS A 135 13.74 16.37 24.11
C LYS A 135 13.66 17.85 24.43
N GLY A 136 12.76 18.21 25.34
CA GLY A 136 12.47 19.60 25.71
C GLY A 136 11.13 20.11 25.18
N ASP A 137 10.56 19.47 24.16
CA ASP A 137 9.24 19.83 23.63
C ASP A 137 8.14 19.57 24.67
N GLU A 138 7.11 20.42 24.70
CA GLU A 138 5.88 20.12 25.43
C GLU A 138 5.08 19.11 24.60
N PHE A 139 5.03 17.87 25.07
CA PHE A 139 4.38 16.79 24.33
C PHE A 139 3.49 15.95 25.24
N GLU A 140 2.21 15.87 24.88
CA GLU A 140 1.20 15.12 25.61
C GLU A 140 0.28 14.42 24.61
N TYR A 141 -0.05 13.15 24.87
CA TYR A 141 -1.01 12.42 24.05
C TYR A 141 -1.83 11.45 24.89
N GLU A 142 -3.09 11.31 24.52
CA GLU A 142 -4.04 10.41 25.15
C GLU A 142 -4.77 9.63 24.06
N TYR A 143 -4.68 8.30 24.14
CA TYR A 143 -5.59 7.43 23.41
C TYR A 143 -6.83 7.19 24.27
N GLY A 144 -7.98 7.03 23.63
CA GLY A 144 -9.27 6.81 24.30
C GLY A 144 -10.41 7.16 23.36
N LEU A 145 -11.63 7.23 23.90
CA LEU A 145 -12.80 7.66 23.14
C LEU A 145 -12.65 9.11 22.64
N ASN A 146 -11.99 9.95 23.44
CA ASN A 146 -11.66 11.33 23.10
C ASN A 146 -10.14 11.45 22.99
N LYS A 147 -9.59 11.11 21.83
CA LYS A 147 -8.15 11.19 21.59
C LYS A 147 -7.66 12.64 21.65
N ARG A 148 -6.52 12.88 22.27
CA ARG A 148 -5.90 14.22 22.40
C ARG A 148 -4.42 14.15 22.07
N LEU A 149 -3.92 15.12 21.29
CA LEU A 149 -2.51 15.27 20.94
C LEU A 149 -2.10 16.73 21.06
N ILE A 150 -1.08 17.00 21.87
CA ILE A 150 -0.48 18.32 22.03
C ILE A 150 1.02 18.18 21.74
N HIS A 151 1.51 19.03 20.83
CA HIS A 151 2.94 19.16 20.57
C HIS A 151 3.28 20.64 20.40
N LYS A 152 4.07 21.19 21.32
CA LYS A 152 4.64 22.54 21.21
C LYS A 152 6.17 22.41 21.19
N PRO A 153 6.79 22.51 20.01
CA PRO A 153 8.24 22.46 19.89
C PRO A 153 8.91 23.59 20.65
N THR A 154 10.12 23.36 21.15
CA THR A 154 10.98 24.46 21.61
C THR A 154 11.54 25.24 20.42
N ASP A 155 11.74 26.56 20.59
CA ASP A 155 12.33 27.41 19.54
C ASP A 155 13.74 26.94 19.14
N ILE A 156 14.50 26.40 20.11
CA ILE A 156 15.80 25.78 19.90
C ILE A 156 15.63 24.27 20.08
N PRO A 157 15.58 23.49 18.99
CA PRO A 157 15.32 22.06 19.06
C PRO A 157 16.53 21.26 19.53
N SER A 158 16.31 20.21 20.33
CA SER A 158 17.34 19.25 20.70
C SER A 158 17.61 18.24 19.59
N GLU A 159 18.86 17.79 19.44
CA GLU A 159 19.20 16.69 18.51
C GLU A 159 18.57 15.35 18.93
N GLU A 160 18.20 15.20 20.22
CA GLU A 160 17.64 13.97 20.76
C GLU A 160 16.13 13.87 20.48
N VAL A 161 15.76 13.01 19.52
CA VAL A 161 14.36 12.65 19.24
C VAL A 161 13.86 11.59 20.23
N THR A 162 12.66 11.80 20.77
CA THR A 162 12.02 10.91 21.75
C THR A 162 10.86 10.12 21.15
N HIS A 163 10.03 10.76 20.32
CA HIS A 163 8.85 10.16 19.70
C HIS A 163 8.71 10.61 18.25
N TYR A 164 7.88 9.90 17.51
CA TYR A 164 7.37 10.30 16.21
C TYR A 164 5.86 10.15 16.24
N TYR A 165 5.16 11.06 15.58
CA TYR A 165 3.73 10.95 15.41
C TYR A 165 3.31 11.30 13.99
N ALA A 166 2.15 10.79 13.58
CA ALA A 166 1.50 11.18 12.35
C ALA A 166 0.03 11.52 12.63
N VAL A 167 -0.51 12.44 11.84
CA VAL A 167 -1.88 12.91 11.92
C VAL A 167 -2.47 12.91 10.52
N TYR A 168 -3.75 12.57 10.41
CA TYR A 168 -4.56 12.99 9.29
C TYR A 168 -5.78 13.78 9.76
N LYS A 169 -6.22 14.71 8.93
CA LYS A 169 -7.45 15.47 9.09
C LYS A 169 -8.24 15.39 7.79
N LEU A 170 -9.51 15.06 7.90
CA LEU A 170 -10.46 14.99 6.80
C LEU A 170 -11.28 16.29 6.73
N LYS A 171 -11.74 16.61 5.52
CA LYS A 171 -12.56 17.81 5.28
C LYS A 171 -13.91 17.78 6.00
N ASN A 172 -14.41 16.61 6.37
CA ASN A 172 -15.63 16.44 7.15
C ASN A 172 -15.42 16.58 8.67
N GLY A 173 -14.20 16.93 9.12
CA GLY A 173 -13.85 17.08 10.53
C GLY A 173 -13.28 15.82 11.19
N GLY A 174 -13.41 14.64 10.56
CA GLY A 174 -12.80 13.41 11.04
C GLY A 174 -11.28 13.54 11.09
N ASN A 175 -10.65 13.04 12.14
CA ASN A 175 -9.20 13.08 12.30
C ASN A 175 -8.75 11.92 13.19
N ASP A 176 -7.48 11.56 13.05
CA ASP A 176 -6.84 10.61 13.96
C ASP A 176 -5.33 10.85 13.97
N PHE A 177 -4.67 10.31 14.98
CA PHE A 177 -3.22 10.32 15.10
C PHE A 177 -2.69 9.01 15.66
N VAL A 178 -1.40 8.78 15.42
CA VAL A 178 -0.63 7.72 16.07
C VAL A 178 0.70 8.27 16.55
N VAL A 179 1.17 7.76 17.68
CA VAL A 179 2.45 8.10 18.31
C VAL A 179 3.24 6.83 18.54
N TRP A 180 4.50 6.85 18.13
CA TRP A 180 5.48 5.80 18.41
C TRP A 180 6.68 6.42 19.13
N SER A 181 7.15 5.78 20.20
CA SER A 181 8.45 6.13 20.77
C SER A 181 9.57 5.80 19.79
N LYS A 182 10.70 6.51 19.90
CA LYS A 182 11.90 6.21 19.12
C LYS A 182 12.33 4.75 19.30
N GLU A 183 12.25 4.22 20.53
CA GLU A 183 12.57 2.82 20.82
C GLU A 183 11.64 1.84 20.05
N ARG A 184 10.34 2.13 19.98
CA ARG A 184 9.39 1.32 19.21
C ARG A 184 9.74 1.31 17.73
N VAL A 185 10.11 2.46 17.17
CA VAL A 185 10.57 2.57 15.77
C VAL A 185 11.86 1.78 15.56
N GLU A 186 12.83 1.87 16.48
CA GLU A 186 14.08 1.10 16.40
C GLU A 186 13.81 -0.41 16.42
N LYS A 187 12.87 -0.88 17.25
CA LYS A 187 12.44 -2.29 17.26
C LYS A 187 11.85 -2.70 15.91
N HIS A 188 10.95 -1.89 15.36
CA HIS A 188 10.39 -2.11 14.03
C HIS A 188 11.47 -2.17 12.95
N ALA A 189 12.44 -1.24 12.95
CA ALA A 189 13.56 -1.24 12.01
C ALA A 189 14.39 -2.52 12.09
N LYS A 190 14.66 -3.04 13.30
CA LYS A 190 15.38 -4.31 13.50
C LYS A 190 14.62 -5.52 12.98
N GLU A 191 13.29 -5.50 13.10
CA GLU A 191 12.47 -6.65 12.74
C GLU A 191 12.21 -6.76 11.23
N PHE A 192 11.93 -5.63 10.56
CA PHE A 192 11.41 -5.65 9.19
C PHE A 192 12.44 -5.23 8.14
N SER A 193 13.52 -4.54 8.51
CA SER A 193 14.55 -4.14 7.56
C SER A 193 15.69 -5.16 7.50
N LYS A 194 15.70 -5.96 6.42
CA LYS A 194 16.73 -7.00 6.15
C LYS A 194 18.17 -6.50 6.28
N ASN A 195 18.42 -5.23 5.99
CA ASN A 195 19.76 -4.64 5.96
C ASN A 195 20.06 -3.74 7.16
N TYR A 196 19.15 -3.60 8.13
CA TYR A 196 19.37 -2.69 9.26
C TYR A 196 20.44 -3.21 10.22
N LEU A 197 20.48 -4.51 10.47
CA LEU A 197 21.52 -5.16 11.27
C LEU A 197 22.52 -5.88 10.37
N TYR A 198 23.79 -5.78 10.71
CA TYR A 198 24.89 -6.56 10.14
C TYR A 198 25.80 -7.00 11.29
N ASN A 199 26.01 -8.31 11.44
CA ASN A 199 26.78 -8.90 12.54
C ASN A 199 26.32 -8.42 13.94
N GLY A 200 25.01 -8.29 14.14
CA GLY A 200 24.41 -7.86 15.41
C GLY A 200 24.51 -6.35 15.70
N GLN A 201 25.11 -5.56 14.81
CA GLN A 201 25.24 -4.11 14.95
C GLN A 201 24.46 -3.38 13.86
N VAL A 202 24.11 -2.11 14.11
CA VAL A 202 23.44 -1.28 13.10
C VAL A 202 24.37 -1.08 11.91
N ASN A 203 23.90 -1.50 10.74
CA ASN A 203 24.62 -1.36 9.49
C ASN A 203 24.63 0.11 9.06
N LYS A 204 25.81 0.72 9.07
CA LYS A 204 26.01 2.12 8.67
C LYS A 204 25.67 2.40 7.20
N LYS A 205 25.60 1.36 6.36
CA LYS A 205 25.19 1.48 4.95
C LYS A 205 23.67 1.41 4.77
N SER A 206 22.92 1.02 5.80
CA SER A 206 21.45 0.91 5.72
C SER A 206 20.79 2.28 5.54
N ILE A 207 19.67 2.30 4.83
CA ILE A 207 18.86 3.51 4.63
C ILE A 207 18.36 4.04 5.98
N TRP A 208 17.95 3.14 6.86
CA TRP A 208 17.54 3.45 8.23
C TRP A 208 18.64 4.11 9.05
N PHE A 209 19.91 3.72 8.92
CA PHE A 209 21.00 4.41 9.62
C PHE A 209 21.23 5.83 9.08
N LYS A 210 21.21 6.00 7.75
CA LYS A 210 21.48 7.30 7.12
C LYS A 210 20.33 8.29 7.28
N ASN A 211 19.09 7.81 7.26
CA ASN A 211 17.87 8.61 7.19
C ASN A 211 16.83 8.13 8.23
N PHE A 212 17.24 7.93 9.47
CA PHE A 212 16.39 7.33 10.51
C PHE A 212 15.07 8.08 10.70
N ASP A 213 15.12 9.39 10.92
CA ASP A 213 13.93 10.21 11.17
C ASP A 213 12.93 10.17 10.01
N SER A 214 13.43 10.20 8.77
CA SER A 214 12.58 10.09 7.58
C SER A 214 11.89 8.73 7.49
N MET A 215 12.59 7.64 7.85
CA MET A 215 12.02 6.29 7.89
C MET A 215 11.02 6.14 9.04
N ALA A 216 11.33 6.72 10.20
CA ALA A 216 10.43 6.75 11.35
C ALA A 216 9.12 7.47 11.00
N LYS A 217 9.21 8.66 10.39
CA LYS A 217 8.05 9.41 9.90
C LYS A 217 7.26 8.63 8.86
N LYS A 218 7.91 7.96 7.90
CA LYS A 218 7.22 7.05 6.95
C LYS A 218 6.41 6.00 7.72
N THR A 219 7.01 5.38 8.73
CA THR A 219 6.41 4.28 9.49
C THR A 219 5.13 4.74 10.21
N VAL A 220 5.19 5.84 10.97
CA VAL A 220 4.00 6.37 11.65
C VAL A 220 2.94 6.91 10.68
N LEU A 221 3.36 7.46 9.53
CA LEU A 221 2.44 7.90 8.48
C LEU A 221 1.65 6.72 7.89
N PHE A 222 2.31 5.59 7.67
CA PHE A 222 1.64 4.40 7.12
C PHE A 222 0.70 3.79 8.16
N ASP A 223 1.11 3.79 9.43
CA ASP A 223 0.31 3.27 10.53
C ASP A 223 -1.00 4.05 10.73
N VAL A 224 -0.94 5.40 10.72
CA VAL A 224 -2.16 6.22 10.89
C VAL A 224 -3.13 6.06 9.71
N LEU A 225 -2.62 5.84 8.50
CA LEU A 225 -3.43 5.72 7.28
C LEU A 225 -4.13 4.35 7.15
N LYS A 226 -3.84 3.37 8.03
CA LYS A 226 -4.54 2.07 8.05
C LYS A 226 -6.04 2.24 8.28
N TYR A 227 -6.45 3.16 9.16
CA TYR A 227 -7.85 3.41 9.50
C TYR A 227 -8.50 4.53 8.70
N ALA A 228 -7.72 5.25 7.90
CA ALA A 228 -8.21 6.39 7.15
C ALA A 228 -8.96 5.95 5.86
N PRO A 229 -9.87 6.79 5.33
CA PRO A 229 -10.53 6.57 4.04
C PRO A 229 -9.50 6.52 2.91
N LYS A 230 -9.59 5.54 2.02
CA LYS A 230 -8.54 5.27 1.03
C LYS A 230 -9.12 4.67 -0.23
N SER A 231 -8.48 4.97 -1.36
CA SER A 231 -8.80 4.31 -2.63
C SER A 231 -8.34 2.84 -2.59
N VAL A 232 -8.82 2.03 -3.53
CA VAL A 232 -8.45 0.61 -3.64
C VAL A 232 -6.95 0.44 -3.89
N GLU A 233 -6.37 1.32 -4.69
CA GLU A 233 -4.94 1.35 -5.01
C GLU A 233 -4.10 1.66 -3.78
N MET A 234 -4.51 2.68 -2.99
CA MET A 234 -3.86 3.03 -1.74
C MET A 234 -3.96 1.89 -0.71
N ALA A 235 -5.12 1.25 -0.59
CA ALA A 235 -5.31 0.12 0.30
C ALA A 235 -4.39 -1.05 -0.09
N THR A 236 -4.28 -1.34 -1.38
CA THR A 236 -3.39 -2.38 -1.92
C THR A 236 -1.92 -2.06 -1.62
N ALA A 237 -1.50 -0.82 -1.87
CA ALA A 237 -0.13 -0.37 -1.59
C ALA A 237 0.24 -0.47 -0.10
N LEU A 238 -0.66 -0.07 0.80
CA LEU A 238 -0.46 -0.18 2.25
C LEU A 238 -0.40 -1.65 2.69
N HIS A 239 -1.22 -2.51 2.08
CA HIS A 239 -1.23 -3.95 2.36
C HIS A 239 0.05 -4.64 1.89
N GLU A 240 0.60 -4.27 0.73
CA GLU A 240 1.87 -4.81 0.25
C GLU A 240 3.05 -4.40 1.14
N ASP A 241 3.08 -3.15 1.60
CA ASP A 241 4.08 -2.69 2.57
C ASP A 241 3.91 -3.49 3.89
N TYR A 242 2.67 -3.68 4.36
CA TYR A 242 2.40 -4.50 5.54
C TYR A 242 2.77 -5.98 5.37
N LYS A 243 2.51 -6.61 4.21
CA LYS A 243 2.96 -7.99 3.93
C LYS A 243 4.47 -8.13 3.92
N SER A 244 5.17 -7.08 3.48
CA SER A 244 6.63 -7.08 3.52
C SER A 244 7.16 -7.04 4.97
N GLU A 245 6.36 -6.49 5.90
CA GLU A 245 6.62 -6.49 7.34
C GLU A 245 6.19 -7.83 7.98
N ALA A 246 4.95 -8.28 7.74
CA ALA A 246 4.44 -9.56 8.23
C ALA A 246 5.18 -10.72 7.56
N LYS A 247 6.35 -11.11 8.10
CA LYS A 247 7.15 -12.29 7.71
C LYS A 247 6.22 -13.41 7.29
N GLU A 248 6.18 -13.72 5.98
CA GLU A 248 5.38 -14.79 5.36
C GLU A 248 4.53 -15.58 6.37
N GLU A 249 3.43 -14.99 6.85
CA GLU A 249 2.31 -15.83 7.22
C GLU A 249 1.87 -16.35 5.87
N LYS A 250 2.34 -17.55 5.54
CA LYS A 250 1.65 -18.41 4.61
C LYS A 250 0.25 -18.52 5.16
N VAL A 251 -0.62 -17.64 4.70
CA VAL A 251 -2.05 -17.86 4.70
C VAL A 251 -2.28 -18.94 3.63
N SER A 252 -1.81 -20.14 3.93
CA SER A 252 -2.33 -21.36 3.34
C SER A 252 -3.69 -21.58 3.98
N ASP A 253 -4.71 -21.63 3.14
CA ASP A 253 -6.10 -21.96 3.44
C ASP A 253 -6.97 -20.88 4.09
N PHE A 254 -7.28 -19.82 3.32
CA PHE A 254 -8.69 -19.42 3.24
C PHE A 254 -9.30 -20.09 2.00
N LYS A 255 -9.79 -21.33 2.19
CA LYS A 255 -10.85 -21.83 1.32
C LYS A 255 -12.07 -20.97 1.63
N TYR A 256 -12.39 -20.01 0.77
CA TYR A 256 -13.76 -19.54 0.70
C TYR A 256 -14.60 -20.78 0.37
N VAL A 257 -15.40 -21.21 1.33
CA VAL A 257 -16.48 -22.15 1.07
C VAL A 257 -17.48 -21.36 0.25
N ASP A 258 -17.62 -21.68 -1.04
CA ASP A 258 -18.73 -21.21 -1.84
C ASP A 258 -20.00 -21.62 -1.10
N VAL A 259 -20.72 -20.65 -0.55
CA VAL A 259 -22.04 -20.88 0.02
C VAL A 259 -22.97 -20.94 -1.17
N ASP A 260 -23.34 -22.16 -1.59
CA ASP A 260 -24.32 -22.37 -2.63
C ASP A 260 -25.64 -21.66 -2.26
N PRO A 261 -26.32 -20.99 -3.22
CA PRO A 261 -27.60 -20.35 -2.95
C PRO A 261 -28.62 -21.43 -2.54
N ILE A 262 -29.18 -21.30 -1.33
CA ILE A 262 -30.27 -22.16 -0.88
C ILE A 262 -31.49 -21.85 -1.75
N GLU A 263 -31.86 -22.79 -2.62
CA GLU A 263 -33.18 -22.83 -3.26
C GLU A 263 -34.22 -23.09 -2.17
N ASN A 264 -35.03 -22.06 -1.86
CA ASN A 264 -36.19 -22.22 -1.00
C ASN A 264 -37.27 -23.03 -1.74
N GLU A 265 -37.30 -24.34 -1.54
CA GLU A 265 -38.49 -25.15 -1.81
C GLU A 265 -39.56 -24.79 -0.77
N ILE A 266 -40.56 -24.03 -1.21
CA ILE A 266 -41.83 -23.86 -0.49
C ILE A 266 -42.56 -25.20 -0.58
N ASN A 267 -42.63 -25.95 0.52
CA ASN A 267 -43.52 -27.09 0.64
C ASN A 267 -44.32 -27.04 1.96
N GLU A 268 -45.61 -26.77 1.78
CA GLU A 268 -46.79 -27.12 2.58
C GLU A 268 -46.60 -27.50 4.07
N ILE A 269 -47.01 -26.61 4.97
CA ILE A 269 -47.41 -27.00 6.33
C ILE A 269 -48.92 -27.30 6.30
N LYS A 270 -49.26 -28.60 6.29
CA LYS A 270 -50.60 -29.11 6.61
C LYS A 270 -50.80 -29.15 8.13
N GLU A 271 -51.93 -28.60 8.54
CA GLU A 271 -52.71 -28.81 9.76
C GLU A 271 -52.00 -29.33 11.02
N ILE A 272 -51.97 -28.48 12.05
CA ILE A 272 -52.35 -28.92 13.40
C ILE A 272 -53.45 -27.97 13.89
N LYS A 273 -54.67 -28.53 13.97
CA LYS A 273 -55.82 -28.00 14.68
C LYS A 273 -55.69 -28.28 16.19
N GLU A 274 -56.43 -27.48 16.94
CA GLU A 274 -56.76 -27.57 18.36
C GLU A 274 -55.80 -26.91 19.35
N ILE A 275 -56.08 -25.64 19.68
CA ILE A 275 -56.41 -25.29 21.06
C ILE A 275 -57.70 -24.46 21.05
N LYS A 276 -58.63 -24.88 21.91
CA LYS A 276 -60.03 -24.48 22.05
C LYS A 276 -60.19 -23.04 22.56
N GLU A 277 -61.27 -22.43 22.10
CA GLU A 277 -61.90 -21.23 22.64
C GLU A 277 -62.21 -21.36 24.14
N ILE A 278 -61.87 -20.32 24.90
CA ILE A 278 -62.67 -19.84 26.03
C ILE A 278 -62.88 -18.34 25.80
N ASN A 279 -64.15 -17.96 25.73
CA ASN A 279 -64.66 -16.62 25.49
C ASN A 279 -64.61 -15.72 26.73
N ASP A 280 -64.61 -14.42 26.43
CA ASP A 280 -65.19 -13.27 27.13
C ASP A 280 -64.60 -12.80 28.47
N GLY A 281 -63.89 -11.67 28.37
CA GLY A 281 -64.30 -10.43 29.02
C GLY A 281 -63.84 -10.20 30.45
N GLU A 282 -62.68 -9.55 30.63
CA GLU A 282 -62.47 -8.54 31.67
C GLU A 282 -61.18 -7.74 31.39
N THR A 283 -61.24 -6.43 31.62
CA THR A 283 -60.17 -5.46 31.41
C THR A 283 -59.35 -5.39 32.69
N GLU A 284 -58.08 -5.81 32.66
CA GLU A 284 -57.13 -5.46 33.73
C GLU A 284 -55.81 -4.96 33.14
N GLN A 285 -55.45 -3.76 33.56
CA GLN A 285 -54.21 -3.06 33.25
C GLN A 285 -53.01 -3.83 33.81
N PHE A 286 -52.00 -4.07 32.97
CA PHE A 286 -50.66 -4.43 33.45
C PHE A 286 -49.66 -3.35 33.05
N THR A 287 -49.21 -2.62 34.07
CA THR A 287 -48.14 -1.63 34.02
C THR A 287 -46.78 -2.33 33.88
N TYR A 288 -45.97 -1.93 32.89
CA TYR A 288 -44.55 -2.26 32.83
C TYR A 288 -43.74 -1.05 33.30
N GLU A 289 -43.24 -1.10 34.54
CA GLU A 289 -42.25 -0.16 35.07
C GLU A 289 -40.83 -0.58 34.65
N GLY A 290 -40.06 0.38 34.11
CA GLY A 290 -38.59 0.42 34.19
C GLY A 290 -37.80 -0.11 32.98
N THR A 291 -37.45 0.78 32.05
CA THR A 291 -36.31 0.60 31.13
C THR A 291 -35.05 1.28 31.72
N PRO A 292 -33.84 0.69 31.62
CA PRO A 292 -32.67 1.12 32.39
C PRO A 292 -31.83 2.23 31.71
N PHE A 293 -32.46 3.15 30.98
CA PHE A 293 -31.77 4.31 30.41
C PHE A 293 -32.38 5.60 30.97
N GLU A 294 -31.52 6.54 31.37
CA GLU A 294 -31.76 7.89 31.95
C GLU A 294 -31.72 7.92 33.49
N VAL A 295 -30.93 8.73 34.21
CA VAL A 295 -29.91 9.77 33.98
C VAL A 295 -28.95 9.68 35.20
N GLU A 296 -27.78 10.32 35.27
CA GLU A 296 -27.68 11.59 36.02
C GLU A 296 -26.41 12.34 35.63
N SER A 297 -26.62 13.47 34.96
CA SER A 297 -25.78 14.66 35.08
C SER A 297 -26.11 15.34 36.42
N ASN A 298 -25.15 15.43 37.32
CA ASN A 298 -25.19 16.38 38.43
C ASN A 298 -24.22 17.53 38.15
N ASP A 299 -24.72 18.72 38.46
CA ASP A 299 -24.03 20.02 38.47
C ASP A 299 -22.66 20.00 39.17
#